data_AF-A0A8T7GLL2-F1
#
_entry.id   AF-A0A8T7GLL2-F1
#
_cell.length_a   1.000
_cell.length_b   1.000
_cell.length_c   1.000
_cell.angle_alpha   90.00
_cell.angle_beta   90.00
_cell.angle_gamma   90.00
#
_symmetry.space_group_name_H-M   'P 1'
#
loop_
_entity.id
_entity.type
_entity.pdbx_description
1 polymer ?
#
loop_
_entity_poly.entity_id
_entity_poly.type
_entity_poly.pdbx_seq_one_letter_code
_entity_poly.pdbx_strand_id
1 'polypeptide(L)'
;MSLLLKDRVWIVLSEVTKRGVYPLHGYKLGLFRLPVDLTDSAIIASISNDLRTSGFKLDKFADRIFVSSSWKEDGYDNIIKKNLSADLSITVEIVTGEVTDIIYEIKPIEYFGDLYWVKNYKKNADLHAKIIIDTIVRNTVIGDRLIAHIEKTEKLTRKESILKLEALTPLAKNPKTRDDKPVITQPKSTVAEIQEKENLSVSSESVGSDLSSGTTISLTGSGVNYSVLEGPIDASFKSKRQVSGKFKNVSVWGPIDAPGKLGVWGDNVCVDFDICI
;
A
#
# COMPACT_ATOMS: atom_id res chain seq x y z
N MET A 1 -17.98 -3.19 -19.68
CA MET A 1 -17.81 -4.09 -18.52
C MET A 1 -16.36 -4.53 -18.50
N SER A 2 -15.67 -4.47 -17.35
CA SER A 2 -14.31 -5.00 -17.23
C SER A 2 -14.28 -6.49 -17.58
N LEU A 3 -13.40 -6.85 -18.52
CA LEU A 3 -13.28 -8.23 -19.02
C LEU A 3 -12.55 -9.12 -18.00
N LEU A 4 -11.69 -8.55 -17.15
CA LEU A 4 -11.10 -9.24 -15.99
C LEU A 4 -12.14 -9.80 -15.02
N LEU A 5 -13.33 -9.20 -15.02
CA LEU A 5 -14.38 -9.42 -14.03
C LEU A 5 -15.66 -9.99 -14.65
N LYS A 6 -15.60 -10.41 -15.92
CA LYS A 6 -16.76 -10.90 -16.68
C LYS A 6 -17.16 -12.32 -16.26
N ASP A 7 -16.20 -13.08 -15.75
CA ASP A 7 -16.45 -14.39 -15.18
C ASP A 7 -16.66 -14.25 -13.67
N ARG A 8 -17.91 -14.43 -13.25
CA ARG A 8 -18.32 -14.38 -11.85
C ARG A 8 -17.67 -15.51 -11.07
N VAL A 9 -17.21 -15.15 -9.86
CA VAL A 9 -17.04 -15.97 -8.64
C VAL A 9 -16.36 -17.32 -8.90
N TRP A 10 -15.09 -17.43 -8.49
CA TRP A 10 -14.23 -18.62 -8.56
C TRP A 10 -13.62 -18.91 -9.93
N ILE A 11 -12.53 -18.23 -10.26
CA ILE A 11 -11.47 -18.86 -11.06
C ILE A 11 -10.14 -18.52 -10.39
N VAL A 12 -9.54 -19.53 -9.76
CA VAL A 12 -8.09 -19.51 -9.53
C VAL A 12 -7.46 -19.60 -10.91
N LEU A 13 -7.12 -18.45 -11.50
CA LEU A 13 -6.51 -18.33 -12.83
C LEU A 13 -5.05 -18.83 -12.87
N SER A 14 -4.69 -19.78 -12.00
CA SER A 14 -3.31 -20.04 -11.68
C SER A 14 -3.09 -21.53 -11.44
N GLU A 15 -2.23 -22.13 -12.26
CA GLU A 15 -1.58 -23.44 -12.01
C GLU A 15 -0.69 -23.42 -10.73
N VAL A 16 -0.55 -22.26 -10.08
CA VAL A 16 0.28 -22.01 -8.89
C VAL A 16 -0.53 -22.23 -7.59
N THR A 17 -1.45 -23.19 -7.58
CA THR A 17 -2.33 -23.57 -6.44
C THR A 17 -1.59 -24.13 -5.22
N LYS A 18 -0.26 -24.00 -5.12
CA LYS A 18 0.53 -24.44 -3.95
C LYS A 18 0.33 -23.58 -2.70
N ARG A 19 -0.44 -22.49 -2.74
CA ARG A 19 -0.79 -21.66 -1.57
C ARG A 19 -2.23 -21.89 -1.14
N GLY A 20 -2.45 -21.93 0.17
CA GLY A 20 -3.77 -22.11 0.79
C GLY A 20 -4.80 -21.11 0.24
N VAL A 21 -6.04 -21.58 0.08
CA VAL A 21 -7.17 -20.74 -0.33
C VAL A 21 -7.49 -19.80 0.83
N TYR A 22 -7.60 -18.49 0.56
CA TYR A 22 -8.00 -17.55 1.60
C TYR A 22 -9.38 -17.94 2.11
N PRO A 23 -9.56 -18.00 3.44
CA PRO A 23 -10.88 -18.16 4.03
C PRO A 23 -11.73 -16.92 3.67
N LEU A 24 -12.42 -16.95 2.52
CA LEU A 24 -13.37 -15.94 2.07
C LEU A 24 -14.65 -16.04 2.92
N HIS A 25 -14.56 -15.63 4.19
CA HIS A 25 -15.70 -15.55 5.09
C HIS A 25 -16.27 -14.12 5.07
N GLY A 26 -17.59 -14.01 5.26
CA GLY A 26 -18.27 -12.72 5.35
C GLY A 26 -18.58 -12.11 3.98
N TYR A 27 -18.17 -10.85 3.79
CA TYR A 27 -18.60 -10.02 2.67
C TYR A 27 -17.58 -9.94 1.52
N LYS A 28 -16.53 -10.77 1.56
CA LYS A 28 -15.47 -10.83 0.55
C LYS A 28 -15.97 -11.60 -0.67
N LEU A 29 -16.14 -10.92 -1.81
CA LEU A 29 -16.87 -11.45 -2.96
C LEU A 29 -15.97 -11.89 -4.13
N GLY A 30 -14.70 -11.48 -4.16
CA GLY A 30 -13.80 -11.97 -5.19
C GLY A 30 -12.32 -11.85 -4.83
N LEU A 31 -11.57 -12.76 -5.43
CA LEU A 31 -10.12 -12.90 -5.35
C LEU A 31 -9.58 -12.94 -6.78
N PHE A 32 -8.75 -11.97 -7.14
CA PHE A 32 -8.05 -11.91 -8.42
C PHE A 32 -6.57 -12.15 -8.19
N ARG A 33 -6.11 -13.31 -8.63
CA ARG A 33 -4.71 -13.70 -8.54
C ARG A 33 -3.96 -13.26 -9.78
N LEU A 34 -3.00 -12.38 -9.60
CA LEU A 34 -2.13 -11.88 -10.67
C LEU A 34 -0.74 -12.53 -10.55
N PRO A 35 -0.16 -13.02 -11.66
CA PRO A 35 1.19 -13.60 -11.68
C PRO A 35 2.25 -12.50 -11.67
N VAL A 36 2.20 -11.67 -10.63
CA VAL A 36 3.06 -10.51 -10.43
C VAL A 36 3.65 -10.62 -9.04
N ASP A 37 4.97 -10.57 -8.96
CA ASP A 37 5.72 -10.46 -7.73
C ASP A 37 5.64 -9.03 -7.20
N LEU A 38 5.52 -8.86 -5.89
CA LEU A 38 5.54 -7.60 -5.17
C LEU A 38 6.18 -7.84 -3.79
N THR A 39 7.49 -8.03 -3.77
CA THR A 39 8.27 -8.26 -2.54
C THR A 39 9.02 -7.01 -2.08
N ASP A 40 9.34 -6.11 -3.03
CA ASP A 40 10.21 -4.97 -2.77
C ASP A 40 9.46 -3.80 -2.13
N SER A 41 9.93 -3.36 -0.96
CA SER A 41 9.31 -2.26 -0.22
C SER A 41 9.23 -0.95 -1.03
N ALA A 42 10.26 -0.65 -1.84
CA ALA A 42 10.27 0.53 -2.70
C ALA A 42 9.15 0.51 -3.76
N ILE A 43 8.87 -0.66 -4.32
CA ILE A 43 7.81 -0.85 -5.32
C ILE A 43 6.45 -0.72 -4.65
N ILE A 44 6.28 -1.32 -3.47
CA ILE A 44 5.07 -1.21 -2.65
C ILE A 44 4.78 0.27 -2.29
N ALA A 45 5.81 1.04 -1.95
CA ALA A 45 5.69 2.48 -1.70
C ALA A 45 5.29 3.26 -2.96
N SER A 46 5.90 2.95 -4.12
CA SER A 46 5.52 3.56 -5.40
C SER A 46 4.06 3.30 -5.75
N ILE A 47 3.59 2.06 -5.59
CA ILE A 47 2.19 1.67 -5.81
C ILE A 47 1.27 2.53 -4.93
N SER A 48 1.63 2.72 -3.66
CA SER A 48 0.84 3.54 -2.74
C SER A 48 0.77 5.00 -3.20
N ASN A 49 1.87 5.56 -3.70
CA ASN A 49 1.90 6.94 -4.20
C ASN A 49 1.10 7.12 -5.51
N ASP A 50 1.21 6.18 -6.45
CA ASP A 50 0.44 6.17 -7.71
C ASP A 50 -1.07 6.12 -7.44
N LEU A 51 -1.49 5.32 -6.45
CA LEU A 51 -2.89 5.19 -6.06
C LEU A 51 -3.42 6.41 -5.30
N ARG A 52 -2.60 7.06 -4.45
CA ARG A 52 -2.96 8.34 -3.81
C ARG A 52 -3.22 9.41 -4.87
N THR A 53 -2.35 9.47 -5.88
CA THR A 53 -2.47 10.41 -7.01
C THR A 53 -3.74 10.17 -7.82
N SER A 54 -4.19 8.91 -7.88
CA SER A 54 -5.45 8.53 -8.53
C SER A 54 -6.70 8.88 -7.70
N GLY A 55 -6.53 9.48 -6.51
CA GLY A 55 -7.61 9.99 -5.67
C GLY A 55 -8.21 8.97 -4.69
N PHE A 56 -7.55 7.83 -4.46
CA PHE A 56 -8.04 6.81 -3.52
C PHE A 56 -7.53 7.05 -2.10
N LYS A 57 -8.34 6.65 -1.11
CA LYS A 57 -7.91 6.57 0.29
C LYS A 57 -7.13 5.27 0.48
N LEU A 58 -5.95 5.36 1.10
CA LEU A 58 -5.06 4.23 1.28
C LEU A 58 -4.73 4.00 2.74
N ASP A 59 -4.76 2.73 3.13
CA ASP A 59 -4.30 2.24 4.42
C ASP A 59 -3.38 1.02 4.20
N LYS A 60 -2.39 0.82 5.06
CA LYS A 60 -1.43 -0.28 4.95
C LYS A 60 -1.35 -1.03 6.26
N PHE A 61 -1.51 -2.35 6.20
CA PHE A 61 -1.33 -3.22 7.34
C PHE A 61 -0.58 -4.48 6.92
N ALA A 62 0.59 -4.70 7.53
CA ALA A 62 1.49 -5.81 7.20
C ALA A 62 1.76 -5.91 5.68
N ASP A 63 1.38 -7.02 5.06
CA ASP A 63 1.51 -7.36 3.64
C ASP A 63 0.33 -6.86 2.78
N ARG A 64 -0.60 -6.08 3.34
CA ARG A 64 -1.82 -5.63 2.67
C ARG A 64 -1.86 -4.13 2.47
N ILE A 65 -2.35 -3.73 1.31
CA ILE A 65 -2.69 -2.34 0.97
C ILE A 65 -4.20 -2.27 0.77
N PHE A 66 -4.89 -1.48 1.57
CA PHE A 66 -6.32 -1.23 1.43
C PHE A 66 -6.53 0.02 0.61
N VAL A 67 -7.31 -0.11 -0.47
CA VAL A 67 -7.66 0.96 -1.40
C VAL A 67 -9.14 1.18 -1.29
N SER A 68 -9.53 2.30 -0.69
CA SER A 68 -10.92 2.65 -0.45
C SER A 68 -11.39 3.79 -1.36
N SER A 69 -12.61 3.66 -1.89
CA SER A 69 -13.32 4.71 -2.60
C SER A 69 -14.68 4.92 -1.96
N SER A 70 -15.04 6.19 -1.77
CA SER A 70 -16.38 6.59 -1.31
C SER A 70 -17.17 7.23 -2.44
N TRP A 71 -18.49 7.08 -2.43
CA TRP A 71 -19.41 7.78 -3.31
C TRP A 71 -20.67 8.16 -2.56
N LYS A 72 -21.40 9.16 -3.07
CA LYS A 72 -22.69 9.56 -2.53
C LYS A 72 -23.82 8.99 -3.38
N GLU A 73 -24.81 8.43 -2.72
CA GLU A 73 -26.11 8.12 -3.33
C GLU A 73 -27.11 9.13 -2.80
N ASP A 74 -27.94 9.66 -3.69
CA ASP A 74 -29.04 10.54 -3.34
C ASP A 74 -30.36 9.84 -3.66
N GLY A 75 -31.34 10.00 -2.79
CA GLY A 75 -32.66 9.41 -2.93
C GLY A 75 -33.73 10.36 -2.44
N TYR A 76 -34.95 10.12 -2.89
CA TYR A 76 -36.10 10.86 -2.40
C TYR A 76 -37.03 9.89 -1.70
N ASP A 77 -37.35 10.19 -0.43
CA ASP A 77 -38.35 9.44 0.29
C ASP A 77 -39.74 10.02 0.02
N ASN A 78 -40.57 9.24 -0.67
CA ASN A 78 -41.95 9.58 -0.97
C ASN A 78 -42.84 9.67 0.27
N ILE A 79 -42.46 9.01 1.37
CA ILE A 79 -43.23 8.97 2.62
C ILE A 79 -42.94 10.24 3.44
N ILE A 80 -41.66 10.51 3.70
CA ILE A 80 -41.21 11.64 4.51
C ILE A 80 -41.13 12.95 3.69
N LYS A 81 -41.24 12.87 2.36
CA LYS A 81 -41.11 13.99 1.41
C LYS A 81 -39.81 14.77 1.58
N LYS A 82 -38.72 14.06 1.80
CA LYS A 82 -37.38 14.64 1.98
C LYS A 82 -36.38 13.98 1.04
N ASN A 83 -35.41 14.77 0.60
CA ASN A 83 -34.20 14.24 -0.01
C ASN A 83 -33.34 13.61 1.07
N LEU A 84 -32.89 12.40 0.81
CA LEU A 84 -31.95 11.64 1.62
C LEU A 84 -30.66 11.49 0.83
N SER A 85 -29.54 11.51 1.53
CA SER A 85 -28.22 11.30 0.95
C SER A 85 -27.46 10.34 1.86
N ALA A 86 -26.70 9.43 1.26
CA ALA A 86 -25.90 8.45 1.98
C ALA A 86 -24.50 8.37 1.39
N ASP A 87 -23.52 8.39 2.29
CA ASP A 87 -22.12 8.20 1.95
C ASP A 87 -21.80 6.69 2.02
N LEU A 88 -21.54 6.09 0.88
CA LEU A 88 -21.18 4.68 0.75
C LEU A 88 -19.69 4.54 0.46
N SER A 89 -19.11 3.40 0.81
CA SER A 89 -17.71 3.12 0.49
C SER A 89 -17.47 1.66 0.14
N ILE A 90 -16.43 1.43 -0.63
CA ILE A 90 -15.91 0.10 -0.94
C ILE A 90 -14.40 0.07 -0.76
N THR A 91 -13.89 -1.08 -0.32
CA THR A 91 -12.46 -1.31 -0.09
C THR A 91 -11.98 -2.51 -0.90
N VAL A 92 -10.86 -2.32 -1.59
CA VAL A 92 -10.13 -3.36 -2.30
C VAL A 92 -8.79 -3.56 -1.61
N GLU A 93 -8.48 -4.79 -1.22
CA GLU A 93 -7.22 -5.20 -0.63
C GLU A 93 -6.26 -5.70 -1.71
N ILE A 94 -5.02 -5.22 -1.69
CA ILE A 94 -3.91 -5.77 -2.47
C ILE A 94 -3.02 -6.52 -1.49
N VAL A 95 -2.90 -7.83 -1.64
CA VAL A 95 -1.99 -8.67 -0.85
C VAL A 95 -0.68 -8.80 -1.62
N THR A 96 0.39 -8.31 -1.00
CA THR A 96 1.75 -8.32 -1.55
C THR A 96 2.46 -9.65 -1.29
N GLY A 97 3.40 -10.02 -2.16
CA GLY A 97 4.11 -11.30 -2.10
C GLY A 97 4.60 -11.73 -3.48
N GLU A 98 5.08 -12.97 -3.60
CA GLU A 98 5.55 -13.53 -4.90
C GLU A 98 4.44 -13.58 -5.97
N VAL A 99 3.20 -13.68 -5.53
CA VAL A 99 1.99 -13.63 -6.37
C VAL A 99 1.07 -12.62 -5.71
N THR A 100 0.62 -11.65 -6.48
CA THR A 100 -0.23 -10.56 -5.99
C THR A 100 -1.69 -10.99 -6.05
N ASP A 101 -2.38 -10.93 -4.92
CA ASP A 101 -3.80 -11.25 -4.81
C ASP A 101 -4.58 -9.95 -4.56
N ILE A 102 -5.54 -9.62 -5.43
CA ILE A 102 -6.45 -8.48 -5.26
C ILE A 102 -7.80 -9.02 -4.77
N ILE A 103 -8.22 -8.59 -3.59
CA ILE A 103 -9.44 -9.05 -2.93
C ILE A 103 -10.36 -7.86 -2.75
N TYR A 104 -11.66 -7.99 -3.02
CA TYR A 104 -12.61 -6.91 -2.73
C TYR A 104 -13.77 -7.39 -1.86
N GLU A 105 -14.22 -6.49 -0.98
CA GLU A 105 -15.27 -6.74 -0.01
C GLU A 105 -16.45 -5.79 -0.26
N ILE A 106 -17.65 -6.35 -0.46
CA ILE A 106 -18.89 -5.55 -0.54
C ILE A 106 -19.66 -5.76 0.76
N LYS A 107 -19.46 -4.84 1.71
CA LYS A 107 -20.18 -4.79 2.98
C LYS A 107 -21.70 -4.82 2.74
N PRO A 108 -22.49 -5.39 3.68
CA PRO A 108 -23.94 -5.37 3.57
C PRO A 108 -24.41 -3.92 3.71
N ILE A 109 -25.58 -3.58 3.16
CA ILE A 109 -25.99 -2.17 3.12
C ILE A 109 -26.26 -1.61 4.52
N GLU A 110 -26.66 -2.48 5.43
CA GLU A 110 -26.90 -2.24 6.85
C GLU A 110 -25.64 -1.74 7.58
N TYR A 111 -24.44 -2.02 7.04
CA TYR A 111 -23.19 -1.48 7.56
C TYR A 111 -23.14 0.05 7.49
N PHE A 112 -23.84 0.65 6.52
CA PHE A 112 -23.89 2.10 6.29
C PHE A 112 -25.12 2.76 6.95
N GLY A 113 -25.90 1.98 7.71
CA GLY A 113 -27.14 2.42 8.35
C GLY A 113 -28.40 1.89 7.67
N ASP A 114 -29.56 2.42 8.05
CA ASP A 114 -30.85 2.02 7.50
C ASP A 114 -31.16 2.77 6.20
N LEU A 115 -30.66 2.22 5.09
CA LEU A 115 -30.74 2.82 3.75
C LEU A 115 -31.73 2.08 2.84
N TYR A 116 -32.95 1.83 3.32
CA TYR A 116 -33.98 1.10 2.57
C TYR A 116 -34.31 1.69 1.18
N TRP A 117 -34.07 2.99 0.99
CA TRP A 117 -34.34 3.70 -0.27
C TRP A 117 -33.25 3.50 -1.33
N VAL A 118 -32.06 3.03 -0.95
CA VAL A 118 -30.96 2.77 -1.90
C VAL A 118 -31.22 1.45 -2.64
N LYS A 119 -31.43 1.56 -3.95
CA LYS A 119 -31.69 0.41 -4.82
C LYS A 119 -30.43 -0.02 -5.55
N ASN A 120 -30.33 -1.32 -5.86
CA ASN A 120 -29.22 -1.89 -6.63
C ASN A 120 -27.82 -1.65 -6.02
N TYR A 121 -27.73 -1.41 -4.71
CA TYR A 121 -26.47 -1.14 -4.00
C TYR A 121 -25.35 -2.11 -4.37
N LYS A 122 -25.60 -3.42 -4.32
CA LYS A 122 -24.58 -4.44 -4.65
C LYS A 122 -24.01 -4.28 -6.07
N LYS A 123 -24.84 -3.89 -7.05
CA LYS A 123 -24.40 -3.67 -8.44
C LYS A 123 -23.55 -2.40 -8.57
N ASN A 124 -23.94 -1.33 -7.86
CA ASN A 124 -23.17 -0.09 -7.86
C ASN A 124 -21.84 -0.27 -7.12
N ALA A 125 -21.85 -0.95 -5.97
CA ALA A 125 -20.66 -1.31 -5.22
C ALA A 125 -19.72 -2.19 -6.05
N ASP A 126 -20.24 -3.22 -6.72
CA ASP A 126 -19.47 -4.06 -7.65
C ASP A 126 -18.79 -3.20 -8.72
N LEU A 127 -19.52 -2.29 -9.39
CA LEU A 127 -18.96 -1.39 -10.40
C LEU A 127 -17.81 -0.53 -9.85
N HIS A 128 -17.95 0.02 -8.65
CA HIS A 128 -16.90 0.81 -8.01
C HIS A 128 -15.67 -0.04 -7.68
N ALA A 129 -15.83 -1.28 -7.21
CA ALA A 129 -14.72 -2.21 -7.06
C ALA A 129 -14.02 -2.47 -8.41
N LYS A 130 -14.78 -2.67 -9.50
CA LYS A 130 -14.19 -2.89 -10.83
C LYS A 130 -13.33 -1.72 -11.27
N ILE A 131 -13.82 -0.50 -11.04
CA ILE A 131 -13.08 0.72 -11.36
C ILE A 131 -11.78 0.78 -10.57
N ILE A 132 -11.81 0.49 -9.26
CA ILE A 132 -10.61 0.47 -8.42
C ILE A 132 -9.61 -0.56 -8.94
N ILE A 133 -10.05 -1.79 -9.20
CA ILE A 133 -9.21 -2.90 -9.67
C ILE A 133 -8.57 -2.55 -11.02
N ASP A 134 -9.36 -2.09 -11.98
CA ASP A 134 -8.87 -1.69 -13.30
C ASP A 134 -7.84 -0.55 -13.16
N THR A 135 -8.09 0.42 -12.26
CA THR A 135 -7.16 1.53 -11.99
C THR A 135 -5.86 1.06 -11.33
N ILE A 136 -5.93 0.12 -10.38
CA ILE A 136 -4.75 -0.49 -9.76
C ILE A 136 -3.85 -1.11 -10.83
N VAL A 137 -4.44 -1.91 -11.72
CA VAL A 137 -3.69 -2.58 -12.79
C VAL A 137 -3.15 -1.56 -13.81
N ARG A 138 -3.92 -0.51 -14.14
CA ARG A 138 -3.53 0.46 -15.17
C ARG A 138 -2.54 1.52 -14.72
N ASN A 139 -2.57 1.94 -13.46
CA ASN A 139 -1.78 3.10 -13.01
C ASN A 139 -0.51 2.72 -12.25
N THR A 140 -0.39 1.46 -11.84
CA THR A 140 0.73 1.02 -11.00
C THR A 140 1.70 0.11 -11.76
N VAL A 141 2.84 -0.16 -11.12
CA VAL A 141 3.87 -1.11 -11.58
C VAL A 141 3.30 -2.53 -11.81
N ILE A 142 2.17 -2.87 -11.17
CA ILE A 142 1.49 -4.17 -11.35
C ILE A 142 1.17 -4.41 -12.83
N GLY A 143 0.67 -3.41 -13.54
CA GLY A 143 0.37 -3.58 -14.95
C GLY A 143 1.61 -3.73 -15.82
N ASP A 144 2.72 -3.09 -15.49
CA ASP A 144 3.97 -3.23 -16.26
C ASP A 144 4.51 -4.66 -16.17
N ARG A 145 4.47 -5.24 -14.96
CA ARG A 145 4.82 -6.64 -14.69
C ARG A 145 3.84 -7.62 -15.33
N LEU A 146 2.55 -7.30 -15.32
CA LEU A 146 1.54 -8.12 -15.98
C LEU A 146 1.72 -8.15 -17.51
N ILE A 147 2.06 -7.02 -18.14
CA ILE A 147 2.38 -6.99 -19.57
C ILE A 147 3.60 -7.86 -19.86
N ALA A 148 4.66 -7.78 -19.05
CA ALA A 148 5.85 -8.63 -19.20
C ALA A 148 5.51 -10.13 -19.09
N HIS A 149 4.57 -10.49 -18.21
CA HIS A 149 4.07 -11.86 -18.11
C HIS A 149 3.29 -12.31 -19.37
N ILE A 150 2.43 -11.43 -19.90
CA ILE A 150 1.67 -11.70 -21.14
C ILE A 150 2.62 -11.89 -22.33
N GLU A 151 3.63 -11.02 -22.48
CA GLU A 151 4.66 -11.13 -23.53
C GLU A 151 5.37 -12.48 -23.47
N LYS A 152 5.75 -12.94 -22.28
CA LYS A 152 6.44 -14.22 -22.08
C LYS A 152 5.53 -15.42 -22.37
N THR A 153 4.29 -15.38 -21.92
CA THR A 153 3.36 -16.53 -21.99
C THR A 153 2.80 -16.70 -23.40
N GLU A 154 2.42 -15.59 -24.03
CA GLU A 154 1.71 -15.60 -25.32
C GLU A 154 2.62 -15.27 -26.51
N LYS A 155 3.89 -14.91 -26.25
CA LYS A 155 4.89 -14.53 -27.28
C LYS A 155 4.41 -13.37 -28.16
N LEU A 156 3.59 -12.49 -27.59
CA LEU A 156 3.07 -11.29 -28.25
C LEU A 156 4.09 -10.15 -28.21
N THR A 157 3.92 -9.17 -29.10
CA THR A 157 4.69 -7.93 -29.03
C THR A 157 4.23 -7.05 -27.87
N ARG A 158 5.08 -6.10 -27.43
CA ARG A 158 4.75 -5.16 -26.35
C ARG A 158 3.46 -4.39 -26.61
N LYS A 159 3.30 -3.89 -27.85
CA LYS A 159 2.11 -3.18 -28.34
C LYS A 159 0.84 -4.01 -28.16
N GLU A 160 0.85 -5.26 -28.62
CA GLU A 160 -0.30 -6.16 -28.53
C GLU A 160 -0.62 -6.51 -27.08
N SER A 161 0.41 -6.67 -26.25
CA SER A 161 0.25 -6.98 -24.82
C SER A 161 -0.33 -5.79 -24.04
N ILE A 162 0.05 -4.56 -24.40
CA ILE A 162 -0.57 -3.34 -23.90
C ILE A 162 -2.05 -3.32 -24.31
N LEU A 163 -2.36 -3.44 -25.60
CA LEU A 163 -3.74 -3.44 -26.10
C LEU A 163 -4.61 -4.50 -25.42
N LYS A 164 -4.06 -5.69 -25.17
CA LYS A 164 -4.74 -6.74 -24.42
C LYS A 164 -5.05 -6.31 -22.99
N LEU A 165 -4.10 -5.69 -22.30
CA LEU A 165 -4.32 -5.15 -20.96
C LEU A 165 -5.41 -4.06 -20.97
N GLU A 166 -5.43 -3.20 -21.99
CA GLU A 166 -6.45 -2.16 -22.12
C GLU A 166 -7.84 -2.74 -22.35
N ALA A 167 -7.95 -3.75 -23.21
CA ALA A 167 -9.19 -4.48 -23.42
C ALA A 167 -9.69 -5.12 -22.11
N LEU A 168 -8.77 -5.63 -21.28
CA LEU A 168 -9.08 -6.24 -19.99
C LEU A 168 -9.59 -5.25 -18.94
N THR A 169 -9.12 -3.99 -18.98
CA THR A 169 -9.33 -2.96 -17.94
C THR A 169 -9.98 -1.65 -18.46
N PRO A 170 -11.19 -1.72 -19.06
CA PRO A 170 -11.84 -0.57 -19.67
C PRO A 170 -12.37 0.48 -18.67
N LEU A 171 -12.45 0.18 -17.37
CA LEU A 171 -13.04 1.07 -16.36
C LEU A 171 -12.00 1.85 -15.54
N ALA A 172 -10.72 1.80 -15.94
CA ALA A 172 -9.66 2.49 -15.21
C ALA A 172 -9.85 4.01 -15.22
N LYS A 173 -9.69 4.64 -14.05
CA LYS A 173 -9.69 6.10 -13.92
C LYS A 173 -8.31 6.66 -14.24
N ASN A 174 -8.26 7.65 -15.13
CA ASN A 174 -7.04 8.35 -15.53
C ASN A 174 -5.87 7.39 -15.82
N PRO A 175 -6.01 6.52 -16.83
CA PRO A 175 -5.02 5.49 -17.12
C PRO A 175 -3.67 6.10 -17.45
N LYS A 176 -2.61 5.60 -16.83
CA LYS A 176 -1.23 5.95 -17.18
C LYS A 176 -0.94 5.50 -18.63
N THR A 177 -0.46 6.44 -19.46
CA THR A 177 0.00 6.13 -20.81
C THR A 177 1.27 5.28 -20.72
N ARG A 178 1.28 4.15 -21.43
CA ARG A 178 2.44 3.25 -21.51
C ARG A 178 3.00 3.30 -22.91
N ASP A 179 4.30 3.59 -23.02
CA ASP A 179 5.01 3.63 -24.30
C ASP A 179 5.48 2.23 -24.71
N ASP A 180 5.77 2.09 -26.01
CA ASP A 180 6.24 0.84 -26.63
C ASP A 180 7.67 0.44 -26.28
N LYS A 181 8.38 1.23 -25.46
CA LYS A 181 9.74 0.93 -25.03
C LYS A 181 9.73 0.19 -23.68
N PRO A 182 10.56 -0.85 -23.50
CA PRO A 182 10.67 -1.52 -22.22
C PRO A 182 11.13 -0.54 -21.15
N VAL A 183 10.38 -0.46 -20.05
CA VAL A 183 10.79 0.31 -18.87
C VAL A 183 11.92 -0.44 -18.18
N ILE A 184 13.16 -0.02 -18.42
CA ILE A 184 14.31 -0.35 -17.58
C ILE A 184 14.27 0.63 -16.42
N THR A 185 13.97 0.15 -15.22
CA THR A 185 13.93 0.95 -13.99
C THR A 185 15.35 1.41 -13.63
N GLN A 186 15.70 2.62 -14.06
CA GLN A 186 16.66 3.47 -13.36
C GLN A 186 15.90 4.70 -12.87
N PRO A 187 15.92 5.03 -11.56
CA PRO A 187 15.27 6.23 -11.07
C PRO A 187 16.05 7.46 -11.56
N LYS A 188 15.51 8.15 -12.56
CA LYS A 188 15.91 9.52 -12.89
C LYS A 188 15.20 10.47 -11.92
N SER A 189 16.01 11.08 -11.08
CA SER A 189 15.71 12.26 -10.29
C SER A 189 15.22 13.39 -11.19
N THR A 190 13.98 13.84 -10.96
CA THR A 190 13.58 15.21 -11.31
C THR A 190 12.98 15.81 -10.05
N VAL A 191 13.82 16.54 -9.33
CA VAL A 191 13.42 17.37 -8.19
C VAL A 191 12.77 18.61 -8.78
N ALA A 192 11.47 18.77 -8.53
CA ALA A 192 10.81 20.06 -8.60
C ALA A 192 10.37 20.40 -7.18
N GLU A 193 11.04 21.40 -6.61
CA GLU A 193 10.73 22.01 -5.33
C GLU A 193 9.28 22.51 -5.30
N ILE A 194 8.51 22.07 -4.32
CA ILE A 194 7.41 22.87 -3.78
C ILE A 194 7.58 22.87 -2.27
N GLN A 195 7.95 24.05 -1.77
CA GLN A 195 7.90 24.42 -0.36
C GLN A 195 6.44 24.43 0.08
N GLU A 196 6.11 23.69 1.13
CA GLU A 196 4.92 23.98 1.92
C GLU A 196 5.29 23.93 3.40
N LYS A 197 5.17 25.10 4.02
CA LYS A 197 5.33 25.32 5.46
C LYS A 197 4.09 24.73 6.13
N GLU A 198 4.27 23.67 6.93
CA GLU A 198 3.32 23.38 8.00
C GLU A 198 4.01 23.48 9.36
N ASN A 199 3.50 24.46 10.10
CA ASN A 199 3.87 24.82 11.45
C ASN A 199 3.08 23.89 12.39
N LEU A 200 3.74 22.90 12.97
CA LEU A 200 3.16 22.08 14.04
C LEU A 200 4.06 22.16 15.28
N SER A 201 3.62 23.03 16.17
CA SER A 201 4.04 23.11 17.57
C SER A 201 3.78 21.77 18.26
N VAL A 202 4.85 21.04 18.59
CA VAL A 202 4.76 19.89 19.50
C VAL A 202 5.13 20.37 20.89
N SER A 203 4.10 20.48 21.72
CA SER A 203 4.20 20.64 23.16
C SER A 203 4.98 19.48 23.76
N SER A 204 6.02 19.85 24.50
CA SER A 204 6.79 18.99 25.38
C SER A 204 5.91 18.42 26.49
N GLU A 205 5.59 17.13 26.43
CA GLU A 205 5.17 16.38 27.62
C GLU A 205 6.19 15.28 27.90
N SER A 206 6.93 15.53 28.97
CA SER A 206 7.72 14.57 29.72
C SER A 206 6.81 13.50 30.33
N VAL A 207 6.97 12.25 29.92
CA VAL A 207 6.52 11.11 30.71
C VAL A 207 7.73 10.28 31.07
N GLY A 208 8.17 10.48 32.32
CA GLY A 208 9.17 9.65 32.97
C GLY A 208 8.56 8.37 33.53
N SER A 209 9.47 7.41 33.73
CA SER A 209 9.40 6.24 34.61
C SER A 209 8.36 5.15 34.29
N ASP A 210 8.80 4.17 33.51
CA ASP A 210 8.73 2.79 34.00
C ASP A 210 10.06 2.10 33.73
N LEU A 211 10.87 1.95 34.78
CA LEU A 211 12.24 1.46 34.73
C LEU A 211 12.23 -0.05 34.51
N SER A 212 12.06 -0.48 33.27
CA SER A 212 12.17 -1.90 32.90
C SER A 212 13.60 -2.38 33.18
N SER A 213 13.73 -3.45 33.95
CA SER A 213 14.98 -4.13 34.26
C SER A 213 15.89 -4.29 33.03
N GLY A 214 17.07 -3.66 33.06
CA GLY A 214 18.11 -3.83 32.03
C GLY A 214 18.34 -2.68 31.05
N THR A 215 17.75 -1.50 31.27
CA THR A 215 18.04 -0.29 30.49
C THR A 215 19.06 0.59 31.21
N THR A 216 20.21 0.85 30.59
CA THR A 216 21.29 1.72 31.10
C THR A 216 21.61 2.90 30.17
N ILE A 217 20.98 2.97 29.00
CA ILE A 217 21.22 4.04 28.03
C ILE A 217 20.49 5.35 28.40
N SER A 218 21.17 6.49 28.22
CA SER A 218 20.58 7.84 28.34
C SER A 218 20.51 8.50 26.97
N LEU A 219 19.32 8.99 26.59
CA LEU A 219 19.08 9.70 25.32
C LEU A 219 19.15 11.21 25.53
N THR A 220 20.30 11.69 25.97
CA THR A 220 20.55 13.13 26.20
C THR A 220 21.51 13.64 25.13
N GLY A 221 21.03 14.53 24.26
CA GLY A 221 21.80 15.11 23.17
C GLY A 221 21.30 16.50 22.79
N SER A 222 22.09 17.22 21.99
CA SER A 222 21.73 18.52 21.43
C SER A 222 20.92 18.38 20.13
N GLY A 223 21.03 17.23 19.45
CA GLY A 223 20.27 16.93 18.24
C GLY A 223 20.56 17.88 17.07
N VAL A 224 21.75 18.48 17.02
CA VAL A 224 22.14 19.45 15.99
C VAL A 224 23.21 18.87 15.06
N ASN A 225 23.10 19.14 13.76
CA ASN A 225 24.04 18.72 12.69
C ASN A 225 24.06 17.23 12.35
N TYR A 226 22.91 16.64 12.01
CA TYR A 226 22.84 15.29 11.42
C TYR A 226 22.10 15.33 10.09
N SER A 227 22.60 14.56 9.12
CA SER A 227 21.94 14.28 7.84
C SER A 227 21.44 12.83 7.86
N VAL A 228 20.26 12.58 7.29
CA VAL A 228 19.74 11.22 7.12
C VAL A 228 20.78 10.35 6.42
N LEU A 229 21.19 9.25 7.06
CA LEU A 229 22.12 8.30 6.44
C LEU A 229 21.31 7.37 5.55
N GLU A 230 21.52 7.46 4.24
CA GLU A 230 20.92 6.54 3.27
C GLU A 230 21.85 5.33 3.04
N GLY A 231 21.28 4.13 3.04
CA GLY A 231 22.00 2.90 2.67
C GLY A 231 21.77 1.75 3.65
N PRO A 232 22.35 0.56 3.38
CA PRO A 232 22.30 -0.55 4.31
C PRO A 232 23.13 -0.27 5.57
N ILE A 233 22.72 -0.86 6.69
CA ILE A 233 23.53 -0.91 7.91
C ILE A 233 24.94 -1.45 7.62
N ASP A 234 25.99 -0.83 8.19
CA ASP A 234 27.36 -1.34 8.07
C ASP A 234 27.47 -2.71 8.77
N ALA A 235 27.58 -3.80 8.01
CA ALA A 235 27.65 -5.16 8.56
C ALA A 235 28.83 -5.37 9.55
N SER A 236 29.84 -4.51 9.51
CA SER A 236 31.01 -4.55 10.40
C SER A 236 30.94 -3.55 11.56
N PHE A 237 29.77 -2.96 11.83
CA PHE A 237 29.60 -1.91 12.84
C PHE A 237 30.06 -2.33 14.24
N LYS A 238 29.89 -3.60 14.63
CA LYS A 238 30.28 -4.10 15.96
C LYS A 238 31.77 -4.00 16.25
N SER A 239 32.61 -4.00 15.21
CA SER A 239 34.06 -3.85 15.35
C SER A 239 34.51 -2.39 15.29
N LYS A 240 33.64 -1.49 14.83
CA LYS A 240 33.97 -0.07 14.58
C LYS A 240 33.30 0.89 15.57
N ARG A 241 32.15 0.52 16.13
CA ARG A 241 31.35 1.34 17.05
C ARG A 241 31.54 0.88 18.49
N GLN A 242 31.40 1.81 19.42
CA GLN A 242 31.48 1.55 20.86
C GLN A 242 30.07 1.32 21.44
N VAL A 243 29.95 0.39 22.39
CA VAL A 243 28.70 0.17 23.12
C VAL A 243 28.48 1.37 24.05
N SER A 244 27.40 2.10 23.81
CA SER A 244 27.01 3.30 24.58
C SER A 244 26.10 2.99 25.77
N GLY A 245 25.47 1.81 25.78
CA GLY A 245 24.63 1.37 26.88
C GLY A 245 23.77 0.17 26.49
N LYS A 246 22.74 -0.11 27.29
CA LYS A 246 21.74 -1.14 27.00
C LYS A 246 20.33 -0.58 27.05
N PHE A 247 19.45 -1.12 26.22
CA PHE A 247 18.01 -0.91 26.29
C PHE A 247 17.31 -2.26 26.40
N LYS A 248 16.55 -2.50 27.48
CA LYS A 248 15.88 -3.80 27.74
C LYS A 248 16.83 -5.00 27.55
N ASN A 249 18.06 -4.89 28.10
CA ASN A 249 19.16 -5.86 27.99
C ASN A 249 19.84 -6.03 26.62
N VAL A 250 19.43 -5.28 25.60
CA VAL A 250 20.06 -5.28 24.27
C VAL A 250 21.11 -4.19 24.17
N SER A 251 22.26 -4.47 23.57
CA SER A 251 23.34 -3.49 23.39
C SER A 251 22.95 -2.37 22.42
N VAL A 252 23.27 -1.13 22.80
CA VAL A 252 23.13 0.07 21.96
C VAL A 252 24.53 0.56 21.58
N TRP A 253 24.77 0.76 20.30
CA TRP A 253 26.05 1.08 19.70
C TRP A 253 26.04 2.51 19.16
N GLY A 254 26.90 3.35 19.72
CA GLY A 254 26.96 4.77 19.42
C GLY A 254 27.72 5.12 18.15
N PRO A 255 27.85 6.42 17.83
CA PRO A 255 27.53 7.56 18.71
C PRO A 255 26.03 7.85 18.83
N ILE A 256 25.63 8.43 19.97
CA ILE A 256 24.25 8.83 20.28
C ILE A 256 24.25 10.33 20.60
N ASP A 257 23.39 11.08 19.92
CA ASP A 257 23.09 12.50 20.11
C ASP A 257 21.60 12.73 19.83
N ALA A 258 20.75 12.26 20.75
CA ALA A 258 19.30 12.33 20.58
C ALA A 258 18.79 13.78 20.56
N PRO A 259 17.69 14.09 19.83
CA PRO A 259 16.91 13.17 18.99
C PRO A 259 17.54 12.89 17.60
N GLY A 260 18.66 13.52 17.28
CA GLY A 260 19.19 13.54 15.92
C GLY A 260 19.98 12.32 15.49
N LYS A 261 20.70 11.70 16.43
CA LYS A 261 21.50 10.50 16.18
C LYS A 261 21.24 9.48 17.28
N LEU A 262 20.81 8.30 16.91
CA LEU A 262 20.35 7.25 17.80
C LEU A 262 21.19 5.96 17.69
N GLY A 263 22.01 5.83 16.64
CA GLY A 263 22.95 4.72 16.49
C GLY A 263 22.28 3.37 16.21
N VAL A 264 22.99 2.27 16.48
CA VAL A 264 22.53 0.90 16.19
C VAL A 264 22.11 0.17 17.45
N TRP A 265 20.97 -0.51 17.41
CA TRP A 265 20.38 -1.21 18.55
C TRP A 265 20.26 -2.69 18.23
N GLY A 266 20.91 -3.56 19.01
CA GLY A 266 20.88 -5.00 18.75
C GLY A 266 22.16 -5.76 19.08
N ASP A 267 21.99 -7.04 19.42
CA ASP A 267 23.09 -8.01 19.53
C ASP A 267 23.02 -9.05 18.40
N ASN A 268 21.88 -9.71 18.19
CA ASN A 268 21.71 -10.70 17.11
C ASN A 268 20.96 -10.11 15.90
N VAL A 269 19.86 -9.40 16.17
CA VAL A 269 19.11 -8.61 15.19
C VAL A 269 19.36 -7.15 15.50
N CYS A 270 19.93 -6.43 14.55
CA CYS A 270 20.44 -5.08 14.75
C CYS A 270 19.72 -4.10 13.82
N VAL A 271 19.24 -3.00 14.38
CA VAL A 271 18.56 -1.93 13.65
C VAL A 271 19.37 -0.65 13.79
N ASP A 272 19.77 -0.04 12.68
CA ASP A 272 20.39 1.29 12.69
C ASP A 272 19.30 2.35 12.70
N PHE A 273 19.08 3.00 13.83
CA PHE A 273 18.05 4.03 13.99
C PHE A 273 18.40 5.32 13.24
N ASP A 274 19.66 5.49 12.81
CA ASP A 274 20.06 6.61 11.96
C ASP A 274 19.67 6.41 10.48
N ILE A 275 19.24 5.20 10.11
CA ILE A 275 18.84 4.77 8.75
C ILE A 275 17.36 4.34 8.73
N CYS A 276 16.84 3.83 9.85
CA CYS A 276 15.47 3.31 9.97
C CYS A 276 14.44 4.44 9.75
N ILE A 277 13.49 4.19 8.85
CA ILE A 277 12.36 5.07 8.49
C ILE A 277 11.03 4.45 8.91
#